data_AF-A0A258Q3G0-F1
#
_entry.id   AF-A0A258Q3G0-F1
#
_cell.length_a   1.000
_cell.length_b   1.000
_cell.length_c   1.000
_cell.angle_alpha   90.00
_cell.angle_beta   90.00
_cell.angle_gamma   90.00
#
_symmetry.space_group_name_H-M   'P 1'
#
loop_
_entity.id
_entity.type
_entity.pdbx_description
1 polymer ?
#
loop_
_entity_poly.entity_id
_entity_poly.type
_entity_poly.pdbx_seq_one_letter_code
_entity_poly.pdbx_strand_id
1 'polypeptide(L)'
;MKYVKKLNALLLMMVLLISQLIYAPAFAAEINPLLTNEIESIDFSSLSGGRVNIRVMLKEPLDSPPPGFSLNSPARIALDFPKTANGLNKSTLVAEQGALKSVSLAQAKDRTRMVLNLAKNVGYNTTINGKEVLISLQGSEAASNNTVAETRFAEGRSSAAGHAISNVDFARGKNGEGRIIVELSDASSGINIKNKGKTIVIDFIDTDVPADLQRRLNVINFNTPVLYVDTIKRGKNGQIIIEPKGDWEQSAYQADKKFIVDVRPIVQDPNKLIQGSKVGFAGEKLSLNFQNIEVRSVLQVIADFTGKNIVASDSVTGNITLRLKDVPWDQALDIIMKNKGLDKRVSGNVISIAPADELAAKEKAALEATLAIEDLEPLRTEVFTLRYQKAEEFKKILNGGVDSGGGGGGGQGNVNRILSKRGSVNHDPRTNTLFIQDTAKKLEEIQEVINKVDVAVKQVMIESRLVIADDRFAKSLGARFGVTQTGTPGSGVATVSGSLGNRFTQASATTLTQGTRNGSIQTATDPNTGSILTSSDGLPDLMSNLPVSNAFGSFALSLFKLSANTLLNLELSALESDKRGKVVSSPRVTTANQQKASIASGTKIPYLQASSSGATNISF
;
A
#
# COMPACT_ATOMS: atom_id res chain seq x y z
N MET A 1 -56.53 -41.97 67.36
CA MET A 1 -56.42 -40.57 66.88
C MET A 1 -55.31 -40.32 65.82
N LYS A 2 -54.92 -41.32 64.99
CA LYS A 2 -53.92 -41.12 63.91
C LYS A 2 -54.37 -41.51 62.49
N TYR A 3 -55.56 -42.11 62.32
CA TYR A 3 -56.08 -42.50 60.99
C TYR A 3 -57.10 -41.52 60.38
N VAL A 4 -57.75 -40.66 61.19
CA VAL A 4 -58.69 -39.62 60.70
C VAL A 4 -57.96 -38.42 60.06
N LYS A 5 -56.67 -38.21 60.40
CA LYS A 5 -55.86 -37.10 59.85
C LYS A 5 -55.28 -37.36 58.44
N LYS A 6 -55.17 -38.63 58.01
CA LYS A 6 -54.63 -38.95 56.67
C LYS A 6 -55.69 -39.00 55.57
N LEU A 7 -56.94 -39.33 55.90
CA LEU A 7 -58.05 -39.30 54.93
C LEU A 7 -58.49 -37.86 54.60
N ASN A 8 -58.47 -36.95 55.59
CA ASN A 8 -58.74 -35.54 55.35
C ASN A 8 -57.63 -34.83 54.57
N ALA A 9 -56.38 -35.29 54.63
CA ALA A 9 -55.29 -34.70 53.85
C ALA A 9 -55.36 -35.09 52.36
N LEU A 10 -55.82 -36.30 52.05
CA LEU A 10 -55.96 -36.76 50.67
C LEU A 10 -57.19 -36.12 49.97
N LEU A 11 -58.29 -35.94 50.70
CA LEU A 11 -59.48 -35.23 50.20
C LEU A 11 -59.21 -33.73 49.99
N LEU A 12 -58.42 -33.10 50.87
CA LEU A 12 -58.04 -31.68 50.72
C LEU A 12 -57.07 -31.46 49.55
N MET A 13 -56.15 -32.38 49.27
CA MET A 13 -55.27 -32.28 48.09
C MET A 13 -56.00 -32.54 46.78
N MET A 14 -57.00 -33.42 46.75
CA MET A 14 -57.79 -33.68 45.54
C MET A 14 -58.74 -32.52 45.21
N VAL A 15 -59.26 -31.81 46.22
CA VAL A 15 -60.05 -30.58 46.04
C VAL A 15 -59.16 -29.39 45.62
N LEU A 16 -57.91 -29.31 46.10
CA LEU A 16 -56.95 -28.28 45.67
C LEU A 16 -56.44 -28.49 44.22
N LEU A 17 -56.41 -29.73 43.74
CA LEU A 17 -56.01 -30.05 42.35
C LEU A 17 -57.15 -29.81 41.34
N ILE A 18 -58.42 -29.90 41.78
CA ILE A 18 -59.59 -29.60 40.94
C ILE A 18 -59.94 -28.09 40.96
N SER A 19 -59.55 -27.35 42.00
CA SER A 19 -59.71 -25.88 42.02
C SER A 19 -58.67 -25.10 41.19
N GLN A 20 -57.68 -25.78 40.59
CA GLN A 20 -56.74 -25.18 39.62
C GLN A 20 -57.18 -25.34 38.15
N LEU A 21 -58.32 -26.00 37.89
CA LEU A 21 -58.84 -26.18 36.53
C LEU A 21 -60.08 -25.32 36.21
N ILE A 22 -60.61 -24.57 37.18
CA ILE A 22 -61.73 -23.64 36.98
C ILE A 22 -61.45 -22.35 37.75
N TYR A 23 -60.53 -21.55 37.22
CA TYR A 23 -60.54 -20.11 37.44
C TYR A 23 -60.09 -19.47 36.13
N ALA A 24 -61.07 -19.05 35.35
CA ALA A 24 -60.90 -17.95 34.43
C ALA A 24 -61.11 -16.66 35.22
N PRO A 25 -60.06 -15.90 35.58
CA PRO A 25 -60.18 -14.46 35.67
C PRO A 25 -59.92 -13.94 34.24
N ALA A 26 -60.97 -13.41 33.62
CA ALA A 26 -61.22 -11.98 33.58
C ALA A 26 -60.28 -11.31 32.57
N PHE A 27 -60.90 -10.67 31.57
CA PHE A 27 -60.34 -9.55 30.84
C PHE A 27 -59.69 -8.57 31.81
N ALA A 28 -58.42 -8.77 32.11
CA ALA A 28 -57.54 -7.72 32.56
C ALA A 28 -56.95 -7.16 31.29
N ALA A 29 -57.37 -5.96 30.94
CA ALA A 29 -56.74 -5.13 29.94
C ALA A 29 -55.23 -5.14 30.20
N GLU A 30 -54.49 -5.88 29.38
CA GLU A 30 -53.06 -5.72 29.31
C GLU A 30 -52.85 -4.36 28.63
N ILE A 31 -52.49 -3.37 29.45
CA ILE A 31 -52.10 -2.04 29.01
C ILE A 31 -50.82 -2.22 28.20
N ASN A 32 -50.96 -2.54 26.92
CA ASN A 32 -50.01 -2.20 25.89
C ASN A 32 -50.58 -0.96 25.18
N PRO A 33 -49.88 0.18 25.28
CA PRO A 33 -49.47 0.74 24.00
C PRO A 33 -48.09 1.35 24.12
N LEU A 34 -47.05 0.60 23.73
CA LEU A 34 -45.85 1.24 23.17
C LEU A 34 -46.05 1.57 21.67
N LEU A 35 -47.21 1.18 21.11
CA LEU A 35 -47.62 1.45 19.75
C LEU A 35 -48.92 2.26 19.79
N THR A 36 -48.83 3.58 19.60
CA THR A 36 -49.98 4.51 19.62
C THR A 36 -50.59 4.72 18.23
N ASN A 37 -49.82 4.42 17.17
CA ASN A 37 -50.23 4.54 15.78
C ASN A 37 -50.39 3.16 15.14
N GLU A 38 -51.01 3.07 13.97
CA GLU A 38 -51.32 1.83 13.27
C GLU A 38 -51.25 2.01 11.75
N ILE A 39 -50.71 1.03 11.03
CA ILE A 39 -50.74 0.98 9.56
C ILE A 39 -52.09 0.44 9.10
N GLU A 40 -52.90 1.26 8.44
CA GLU A 40 -54.26 0.93 7.98
C GLU A 40 -54.27 0.30 6.58
N SER A 41 -53.48 0.83 5.64
CA SER A 41 -53.38 0.31 4.28
C SER A 41 -51.98 0.47 3.69
N ILE A 42 -51.63 -0.41 2.73
CA ILE A 42 -50.45 -0.28 1.89
C ILE A 42 -50.87 -0.53 0.44
N ASP A 43 -50.70 0.49 -0.39
CA ASP A 43 -51.04 0.47 -1.81
C ASP A 43 -49.78 0.59 -2.68
N PHE A 44 -49.74 -0.14 -3.80
CA PHE A 44 -48.62 -0.15 -4.74
C PHE A 44 -49.09 0.30 -6.13
N SER A 45 -48.36 1.23 -6.74
CA SER A 45 -48.61 1.67 -8.11
C SER A 45 -47.31 1.77 -8.90
N SER A 46 -47.28 1.22 -10.12
CA SER A 46 -46.17 1.39 -11.05
C SER A 46 -46.36 2.66 -11.88
N LEU A 47 -45.29 3.42 -12.07
CA LEU A 47 -45.25 4.62 -12.91
C LEU A 47 -44.35 4.37 -14.14
N SER A 48 -44.53 5.19 -15.18
CA SER A 48 -43.68 5.16 -16.38
C SER A 48 -42.19 5.28 -16.03
N GLY A 49 -41.33 4.48 -16.66
CA GLY A 49 -39.88 4.46 -16.40
C GLY A 49 -39.45 3.53 -15.25
N GLY A 50 -40.23 2.49 -14.96
CA GLY A 50 -39.85 1.44 -13.98
C GLY A 50 -39.83 1.91 -12.52
N ARG A 51 -40.48 3.05 -12.23
CA ARG A 51 -40.64 3.58 -10.87
C ARG A 51 -41.83 2.93 -10.20
N VAL A 52 -41.75 2.74 -8.88
CA VAL A 52 -42.83 2.15 -8.09
C VAL A 52 -43.12 3.08 -6.92
N ASN A 53 -44.36 3.53 -6.78
CA ASN A 53 -44.82 4.28 -5.62
C ASN A 53 -45.56 3.33 -4.67
N ILE A 54 -45.08 3.26 -3.44
CA ILE A 54 -45.75 2.62 -2.31
C ILE A 54 -46.38 3.72 -1.46
N ARG A 55 -47.69 3.64 -1.22
CA ARG A 55 -48.41 4.53 -0.31
C ARG A 55 -48.79 3.74 0.94
N VAL A 56 -48.34 4.20 2.10
CA VAL A 56 -48.68 3.62 3.41
C VAL A 56 -49.59 4.59 4.14
N MET A 57 -50.80 4.16 4.49
CA MET A 57 -51.77 4.95 5.25
C MET A 57 -51.67 4.62 6.73
N LEU A 58 -51.54 5.65 7.56
CA LEU A 58 -51.41 5.55 9.02
C LEU A 58 -52.62 6.16 9.73
N LYS A 59 -52.96 5.64 10.90
CA LYS A 59 -54.03 6.16 11.75
C LYS A 59 -53.78 7.61 12.21
N GLU A 60 -52.54 7.90 12.60
CA GLU A 60 -52.02 9.20 13.00
C GLU A 60 -50.82 9.63 12.11
N PRO A 61 -50.62 10.94 11.87
CA PRO A 61 -49.48 11.43 11.11
C PRO A 61 -48.15 11.19 11.85
N LEU A 62 -47.05 11.01 11.10
CA LEU A 62 -45.70 10.92 11.66
C LEU A 62 -44.99 12.28 11.64
N ASP A 63 -44.21 12.58 12.68
CA ASP A 63 -43.44 13.82 12.79
C ASP A 63 -42.23 13.89 11.83
N SER A 64 -41.70 12.73 11.42
CA SER A 64 -40.53 12.62 10.55
C SER A 64 -40.58 11.34 9.72
N PRO A 65 -40.02 11.33 8.48
CA PRO A 65 -40.04 10.14 7.62
C PRO A 65 -39.39 8.95 8.33
N PRO A 66 -39.95 7.74 8.18
CA PRO A 66 -39.44 6.55 8.86
C PRO A 66 -37.98 6.32 8.46
N PRO A 67 -37.06 6.14 9.43
CA PRO A 67 -35.67 5.85 9.13
C PRO A 67 -35.57 4.52 8.38
N GLY A 68 -34.70 4.46 7.36
CA GLY A 68 -34.53 3.26 6.55
C GLY A 68 -33.09 3.00 6.11
N PHE A 69 -32.82 1.75 5.76
CA PHE A 69 -31.53 1.29 5.27
C PHE A 69 -31.71 0.27 4.14
N SER A 70 -30.77 0.25 3.20
CA SER A 70 -30.75 -0.69 2.08
C SER A 70 -29.69 -1.78 2.28
N LEU A 71 -30.04 -3.03 2.03
CA LEU A 71 -29.15 -4.19 1.96
C LEU A 71 -28.98 -4.58 0.49
N ASN A 72 -27.76 -4.89 0.08
CA ASN A 72 -27.47 -5.22 -1.33
C ASN A 72 -27.39 -6.73 -1.61
N SER A 73 -27.23 -7.57 -0.57
CA SER A 73 -27.05 -9.03 -0.71
C SER A 73 -27.80 -9.80 0.38
N PRO A 74 -29.10 -10.14 0.19
CA PRO A 74 -29.96 -9.85 -0.96
C PRO A 74 -30.52 -8.41 -0.97
N ALA A 75 -30.94 -7.92 -2.15
CA ALA A 75 -31.49 -6.57 -2.35
C ALA A 75 -32.79 -6.35 -1.54
N ARG A 76 -32.71 -5.55 -0.47
CA ARG A 76 -33.83 -5.24 0.43
C ARG A 76 -33.75 -3.80 0.92
N ILE A 77 -34.89 -3.15 1.14
CA ILE A 77 -34.96 -1.86 1.85
C ILE A 77 -35.80 -2.07 3.10
N ALA A 78 -35.28 -1.73 4.27
CA ALA A 78 -36.00 -1.81 5.53
C ALA A 78 -36.29 -0.40 6.05
N LEU A 79 -37.56 -0.12 6.36
CA LEU A 79 -38.07 1.14 6.90
C LEU A 79 -38.70 0.87 8.27
N ASP A 80 -38.29 1.62 9.29
CA ASP A 80 -38.78 1.45 10.65
C ASP A 80 -39.83 2.52 10.98
N PHE A 81 -41.06 2.08 11.25
CA PHE A 81 -42.16 2.93 11.71
C PHE A 81 -42.21 2.95 13.24
N PRO A 82 -41.76 4.04 13.89
CA PRO A 82 -41.72 4.13 15.35
C PRO A 82 -43.14 4.19 15.92
N LYS A 83 -43.36 3.55 17.08
CA LYS A 83 -44.65 3.58 17.80
C LYS A 83 -45.88 3.21 16.96
N THR A 84 -45.68 2.49 15.86
CA THR A 84 -46.72 2.16 14.89
C THR A 84 -46.90 0.64 14.84
N ALA A 85 -48.11 0.15 15.08
CA ALA A 85 -48.48 -1.26 14.97
C ALA A 85 -48.82 -1.65 13.52
N ASN A 86 -48.73 -2.93 13.20
CA ASN A 86 -49.25 -3.47 11.94
C ASN A 86 -50.76 -3.69 12.06
N GLY A 87 -51.58 -2.82 11.48
CA GLY A 87 -53.03 -2.97 11.43
C GLY A 87 -53.55 -3.80 10.26
N LEU A 88 -52.64 -4.31 9.42
CA LEU A 88 -53.00 -5.19 8.31
C LEU A 88 -53.19 -6.62 8.83
N ASN A 89 -54.25 -7.28 8.33
CA ASN A 89 -54.52 -8.71 8.60
C ASN A 89 -53.44 -9.67 8.02
N LYS A 90 -52.40 -9.15 7.37
CA LYS A 90 -51.31 -9.91 6.75
C LYS A 90 -49.97 -9.27 7.07
N SER A 91 -48.98 -10.11 7.40
CA SER A 91 -47.59 -9.70 7.65
C SER A 91 -46.74 -9.66 6.38
N THR A 92 -47.23 -10.19 5.26
CA THR A 92 -46.54 -10.12 3.96
C THR A 92 -47.54 -9.85 2.84
N LEU A 93 -47.21 -8.88 2.00
CA LEU A 93 -47.96 -8.46 0.82
C LEU A 93 -47.10 -8.72 -0.42
N VAL A 94 -47.66 -9.42 -1.40
CA VAL A 94 -46.99 -9.65 -2.69
C VAL A 94 -47.36 -8.49 -3.62
N ALA A 95 -46.36 -7.82 -4.19
CA ALA A 95 -46.57 -6.66 -5.06
C ALA A 95 -46.28 -6.99 -6.53
N GLU A 96 -45.20 -7.73 -6.83
CA GLU A 96 -44.73 -8.09 -8.18
C GLU A 96 -44.81 -6.94 -9.21
N GLN A 97 -44.49 -5.71 -8.78
CA GLN A 97 -44.56 -4.49 -9.58
C GLN A 97 -43.16 -3.90 -9.73
N GLY A 98 -42.68 -3.79 -10.97
CA GLY A 98 -41.39 -3.16 -11.29
C GLY A 98 -40.21 -3.84 -10.57
N ALA A 99 -39.52 -3.08 -9.70
CA ALA A 99 -38.40 -3.59 -8.90
C ALA A 99 -38.83 -4.22 -7.56
N LEU A 100 -40.10 -4.07 -7.15
CA LEU A 100 -40.63 -4.53 -5.87
C LEU A 100 -41.29 -5.90 -6.02
N LYS A 101 -40.76 -6.91 -5.31
CA LYS A 101 -41.34 -8.27 -5.29
C LYS A 101 -42.42 -8.38 -4.21
N SER A 102 -42.06 -8.06 -2.96
CA SER A 102 -42.97 -8.17 -1.82
C SER A 102 -42.61 -7.19 -0.72
N VAL A 103 -43.57 -6.96 0.17
CA VAL A 103 -43.42 -6.16 1.40
C VAL A 103 -43.70 -7.03 2.59
N SER A 104 -42.79 -7.09 3.55
CA SER A 104 -42.94 -7.84 4.80
C SER A 104 -42.93 -6.90 5.99
N LEU A 105 -43.91 -7.04 6.88
CA LEU A 105 -44.04 -6.26 8.10
C LEU A 105 -43.66 -7.14 9.29
N ALA A 106 -42.64 -6.71 10.03
CA ALA A 106 -42.19 -7.34 11.26
C ALA A 106 -42.43 -6.37 12.43
N GLN A 107 -43.41 -6.69 13.27
CA GLN A 107 -43.77 -5.86 14.42
C GLN A 107 -42.91 -6.23 15.64
N ALA A 108 -42.31 -5.23 16.26
CA ALA A 108 -41.58 -5.33 17.52
C ALA A 108 -42.32 -4.56 18.63
N LYS A 109 -41.79 -4.56 19.86
CA LYS A 109 -42.43 -3.93 21.03
C LYS A 109 -42.63 -2.41 20.88
N ASP A 110 -41.78 -1.73 20.11
CA ASP A 110 -41.68 -0.27 20.01
C ASP A 110 -41.76 0.30 18.59
N ARG A 111 -41.74 -0.57 17.55
CA ARG A 111 -41.77 -0.19 16.15
C ARG A 111 -42.26 -1.33 15.25
N THR A 112 -42.72 -0.99 14.06
CA THR A 112 -42.95 -1.96 12.98
C THR A 112 -41.91 -1.74 11.88
N ARG A 113 -41.14 -2.78 11.56
CA ARG A 113 -40.19 -2.76 10.46
C ARG A 113 -40.85 -3.25 9.18
N MET A 114 -40.92 -2.40 8.18
CA MET A 114 -41.37 -2.73 6.83
C MET A 114 -40.17 -3.04 5.94
N VAL A 115 -40.10 -4.27 5.44
CA VAL A 115 -39.03 -4.77 4.55
C VAL A 115 -39.57 -4.92 3.14
N LEU A 116 -39.07 -4.09 2.23
CA LEU A 116 -39.30 -4.15 0.80
C LEU A 116 -38.28 -5.14 0.19
N ASN A 117 -38.76 -6.29 -0.30
CA ASN A 117 -37.94 -7.27 -1.01
C ASN A 117 -37.88 -6.90 -2.49
N LEU A 118 -36.67 -6.73 -3.03
CA LEU A 118 -36.47 -6.17 -4.36
C LEU A 118 -35.90 -7.21 -5.32
N ALA A 119 -36.22 -7.06 -6.62
CA ALA A 119 -35.64 -7.86 -7.69
C ALA A 119 -34.21 -7.42 -8.05
N LYS A 120 -33.93 -6.12 -7.89
CA LYS A 120 -32.64 -5.47 -8.17
C LYS A 120 -32.47 -4.26 -7.25
N ASN A 121 -31.23 -3.82 -7.07
CA ASN A 121 -30.95 -2.66 -6.22
C ASN A 121 -31.55 -1.39 -6.84
N VAL A 122 -32.36 -0.66 -6.07
CA VAL A 122 -32.99 0.60 -6.51
C VAL A 122 -32.90 1.63 -5.39
N GLY A 123 -32.80 2.91 -5.78
CA GLY A 123 -32.88 4.01 -4.81
C GLY A 123 -34.32 4.23 -4.36
N TYR A 124 -34.49 4.77 -3.16
CA TYR A 124 -35.80 5.13 -2.62
C TYR A 124 -35.80 6.55 -2.07
N ASN A 125 -36.95 7.21 -2.12
CA ASN A 125 -37.23 8.46 -1.42
C ASN A 125 -38.52 8.28 -0.61
N THR A 126 -38.55 8.83 0.61
CA THR A 126 -39.71 8.74 1.50
C THR A 126 -40.19 10.15 1.87
N THR A 127 -41.44 10.45 1.57
CA THR A 127 -42.10 11.71 1.92
C THR A 127 -43.32 11.46 2.79
N ILE A 128 -43.60 12.37 3.71
CA ILE A 128 -44.81 12.33 4.54
C ILE A 128 -45.77 13.39 4.03
N ASN A 129 -47.03 13.02 3.87
CA ASN A 129 -48.13 13.91 3.60
C ASN A 129 -49.26 13.64 4.60
N GLY A 130 -49.18 14.28 5.77
CA GLY A 130 -50.11 14.04 6.88
C GLY A 130 -50.08 12.58 7.34
N LYS A 131 -51.20 11.87 7.14
CA LYS A 131 -51.36 10.45 7.50
C LYS A 131 -50.77 9.48 6.47
N GLU A 132 -50.37 9.98 5.31
CA GLU A 132 -49.81 9.15 4.25
C GLU A 132 -48.28 9.23 4.25
N VAL A 133 -47.63 8.08 4.15
CA VAL A 133 -46.20 7.98 3.87
C VAL A 133 -46.04 7.45 2.45
N LEU A 134 -45.46 8.27 1.58
CA LEU A 134 -45.21 7.93 0.19
C LEU A 134 -43.74 7.52 0.03
N ILE A 135 -43.52 6.31 -0.50
CA ILE A 135 -42.19 5.78 -0.79
C ILE A 135 -42.07 5.58 -2.29
N SER A 136 -41.19 6.33 -2.92
CA SER A 136 -40.93 6.25 -4.36
C SER A 136 -39.64 5.47 -4.60
N LEU A 137 -39.77 4.29 -5.22
CA LEU A 137 -38.65 3.50 -5.74
C LEU A 137 -38.33 3.96 -7.16
N GLN A 138 -37.09 4.35 -7.40
CA GLN A 138 -36.62 4.77 -8.72
C GLN A 138 -35.50 3.85 -9.20
N GLY A 139 -35.72 3.23 -10.36
CA GLY A 139 -34.67 2.56 -11.11
C GLY A 139 -33.66 3.61 -11.55
N SER A 140 -32.48 3.58 -10.95
CA SER A 140 -31.38 4.41 -11.43
C SER A 140 -30.90 3.83 -12.76
N GLU A 141 -31.38 4.37 -13.89
CA GLU A 141 -30.55 4.45 -15.09
C GLU A 141 -29.45 5.48 -14.82
N ALA A 142 -28.54 5.13 -13.92
CA ALA A 142 -27.23 5.75 -13.88
C ALA A 142 -26.36 4.89 -14.79
N ALA A 143 -25.82 5.53 -15.82
CA ALA A 143 -24.78 5.01 -16.68
C ALA A 143 -23.78 4.18 -15.87
N SER A 144 -23.37 3.06 -16.46
CA SER A 144 -22.31 2.18 -16.00
C SER A 144 -21.06 3.00 -15.67
N ASN A 145 -20.91 3.36 -14.39
CA ASN A 145 -19.67 3.78 -13.79
C ASN A 145 -19.46 2.80 -12.65
N ASN A 146 -18.38 2.02 -12.75
CA ASN A 146 -17.85 1.21 -11.67
C ASN A 146 -17.47 2.12 -10.50
N THR A 147 -18.45 2.45 -9.67
CA THR A 147 -18.24 3.12 -8.39
C THR A 147 -18.60 2.15 -7.28
N VAL A 148 -17.56 1.78 -6.53
CA VAL A 148 -17.60 1.25 -5.17
C VAL A 148 -18.89 1.66 -4.45
N ALA A 149 -19.63 0.68 -3.95
CA ALA A 149 -20.87 0.86 -3.21
C ALA A 149 -20.71 1.93 -2.11
N GLU A 150 -21.40 3.06 -2.28
CA GLU A 150 -21.53 4.09 -1.26
C GLU A 150 -22.71 3.73 -0.35
N THR A 151 -22.50 3.71 0.96
CA THR A 151 -23.57 3.61 1.95
C THR A 151 -23.74 4.99 2.61
N ARG A 152 -24.93 5.57 2.48
CA ARG A 152 -25.26 6.93 2.96
C ARG A 152 -26.21 6.81 4.16
N PHE A 153 -25.84 7.41 5.29
CA PHE A 153 -26.57 7.27 6.55
C PHE A 153 -27.45 8.48 6.90
N ALA A 154 -27.20 9.65 6.28
CA ALA A 154 -28.04 10.84 6.40
C ALA A 154 -27.83 11.78 5.20
N GLU A 155 -28.91 12.33 4.64
CA GLU A 155 -28.87 13.41 3.65
C GLU A 155 -28.71 14.73 4.39
N GLY A 156 -27.60 15.45 4.15
CA GLY A 156 -27.27 16.66 4.90
C GLY A 156 -28.38 17.71 4.77
N ARG A 157 -29.04 18.02 5.89
CA ARG A 157 -29.89 19.21 5.98
C ARG A 157 -28.98 20.40 6.25
N SER A 158 -29.05 21.41 5.39
CA SER A 158 -28.33 22.66 5.58
C SER A 158 -28.89 23.39 6.82
N SER A 159 -28.29 23.13 7.98
CA SER A 159 -28.48 23.89 9.21
C SER A 159 -27.29 24.83 9.36
N ALA A 160 -27.54 26.07 9.77
CA ALA A 160 -26.53 27.12 9.92
C ALA A 160 -25.50 26.86 11.05
N ALA A 161 -25.60 25.74 11.76
CA ALA A 161 -24.62 25.29 12.74
C ALA A 161 -23.62 24.35 12.06
N GLY A 162 -22.33 24.74 12.03
CA GLY A 162 -21.27 23.90 11.48
C GLY A 162 -21.10 22.61 12.28
N HIS A 163 -21.17 21.47 11.60
CA HIS A 163 -20.89 20.16 12.19
C HIS A 163 -19.39 20.03 12.46
N ALA A 164 -19.01 19.36 13.56
CA ALA A 164 -17.61 19.08 13.86
C ALA A 164 -17.44 17.69 14.48
N ILE A 165 -16.32 17.05 14.18
CA ILE A 165 -15.88 15.85 14.91
C ILE A 165 -15.33 16.31 16.26
N SER A 166 -15.95 15.84 17.34
CA SER A 166 -15.58 16.17 18.71
C SER A 166 -14.50 15.25 19.26
N ASN A 167 -14.52 13.97 18.89
CA ASN A 167 -13.51 13.00 19.31
C ASN A 167 -13.43 11.81 18.34
N VAL A 168 -12.25 11.20 18.23
CA VAL A 168 -12.02 9.93 17.53
C VAL A 168 -11.23 9.02 18.46
N ASP A 169 -11.86 7.92 18.86
CA ASP A 169 -11.28 6.94 19.77
C ASP A 169 -11.31 5.53 19.18
N PHE A 170 -10.46 4.66 19.72
CA PHE A 170 -10.35 3.26 19.32
C PHE A 170 -10.41 2.33 20.53
N ALA A 171 -11.28 1.32 20.44
CA ALA A 171 -11.39 0.28 21.45
C ALA A 171 -11.34 -1.12 20.82
N ARG A 172 -10.84 -2.09 21.58
CA ARG A 172 -10.99 -3.51 21.24
C ARG A 172 -12.33 -4.01 21.79
N GLY A 173 -13.18 -4.55 20.91
CA GLY A 173 -14.44 -5.17 21.32
C GLY A 173 -14.25 -6.58 21.91
N LYS A 174 -15.33 -7.15 22.44
CA LYS A 174 -15.28 -8.39 23.23
C LYS A 174 -14.90 -9.62 22.40
N ASN A 175 -15.18 -9.61 21.10
CA ASN A 175 -14.92 -10.72 20.18
C ASN A 175 -13.68 -10.48 19.30
N GLY A 176 -12.81 -9.52 19.67
CA GLY A 176 -11.60 -9.19 18.90
C GLY A 176 -11.82 -8.23 17.73
N GLU A 177 -13.01 -7.64 17.62
CA GLU A 177 -13.30 -6.55 16.68
C GLU A 177 -12.53 -5.28 17.03
N GLY A 178 -12.10 -4.55 15.99
CA GLY A 178 -11.63 -3.18 16.14
C GLY A 178 -12.81 -2.23 16.08
N ARG A 179 -13.10 -1.53 17.18
CA ARG A 179 -14.20 -0.58 17.30
C ARG A 179 -13.67 0.84 17.23
N ILE A 180 -14.05 1.56 16.19
CA ILE A 180 -13.76 2.98 16.02
C ILE A 180 -14.98 3.75 16.49
N ILE A 181 -14.80 4.68 17.44
CA ILE A 181 -15.86 5.50 18.01
C ILE A 181 -15.59 6.95 17.64
N VAL A 182 -16.48 7.53 16.84
CA VAL A 182 -16.40 8.92 16.41
C VAL A 182 -17.51 9.69 17.10
N GLU A 183 -17.16 10.64 17.95
CA GLU A 183 -18.13 11.52 18.59
C GLU A 183 -18.30 12.78 17.73
N LEU A 184 -19.55 13.10 17.40
CA LEU A 184 -19.96 14.21 16.55
C LEU A 184 -20.60 15.30 17.41
N SER A 185 -20.49 16.56 16.98
CA SER A 185 -21.13 17.69 17.66
C SER A 185 -22.66 17.57 17.68
N ASP A 186 -23.22 17.00 16.62
CA ASP A 186 -24.65 16.73 16.40
C ASP A 186 -24.87 15.43 15.61
N ALA A 187 -26.06 14.85 15.74
CA ALA A 187 -26.47 13.63 15.03
C ALA A 187 -26.81 13.88 13.55
N SER A 188 -26.94 15.14 13.12
CA SER A 188 -27.36 15.52 11.77
C SER A 188 -26.23 15.57 10.72
N SER A 189 -25.00 15.22 11.09
CA SER A 189 -23.86 15.18 10.16
C SER A 189 -24.07 14.14 9.05
N GLY A 190 -23.84 14.51 7.79
CA GLY A 190 -23.94 13.56 6.67
C GLY A 190 -22.73 12.62 6.63
N ILE A 191 -22.95 11.30 6.68
CA ILE A 191 -21.87 10.29 6.71
C ILE A 191 -21.99 9.36 5.51
N ASN A 192 -20.88 9.17 4.80
CA ASN A 192 -20.77 8.26 3.66
C ASN A 192 -19.59 7.29 3.87
N ILE A 193 -19.85 5.99 3.85
CA ILE A 193 -18.81 4.97 3.96
C ILE A 193 -18.56 4.35 2.59
N LYS A 194 -17.27 4.27 2.22
CA LYS A 194 -16.78 3.73 0.95
C LYS A 194 -15.67 2.72 1.20
N ASN A 195 -15.74 1.58 0.52
CA ASN A 195 -14.69 0.57 0.56
C ASN A 195 -13.70 0.78 -0.59
N LYS A 196 -12.57 1.44 -0.34
CA LYS A 196 -11.55 1.64 -1.37
C LYS A 196 -10.49 0.54 -1.28
N GLY A 197 -10.68 -0.52 -2.06
CA GLY A 197 -9.78 -1.67 -2.09
C GLY A 197 -9.75 -2.39 -0.74
N LYS A 198 -8.59 -2.35 -0.06
CA LYS A 198 -8.41 -2.93 1.28
C LYS A 198 -8.65 -1.95 2.43
N THR A 199 -9.01 -0.70 2.13
CA THR A 199 -9.21 0.37 3.14
C THR A 199 -10.67 0.79 3.23
N ILE A 200 -11.11 1.17 4.42
CA ILE A 200 -12.44 1.74 4.66
C ILE A 200 -12.29 3.24 4.76
N VAL A 201 -13.01 3.98 3.94
CA VAL A 201 -12.98 5.46 3.92
C VAL A 201 -14.35 5.97 4.33
N ILE A 202 -14.37 6.81 5.37
CA ILE A 202 -15.57 7.42 5.92
C ILE A 202 -15.48 8.92 5.65
N ASP A 203 -16.39 9.44 4.83
CA ASP A 203 -16.50 10.85 4.50
C ASP A 203 -17.62 11.47 5.36
N PHE A 204 -17.27 12.48 6.14
CA PHE A 204 -18.19 13.32 6.91
C PHE A 204 -18.42 14.63 6.15
N ILE A 205 -19.61 14.77 5.58
CA ILE A 205 -20.02 15.89 4.71
C ILE A 205 -20.28 17.12 5.59
N ASP A 206 -19.74 18.27 5.18
CA ASP A 206 -19.87 19.57 5.87
C ASP A 206 -19.49 19.51 7.37
N THR A 207 -18.61 18.56 7.73
CA THR A 207 -18.17 18.34 9.11
C THR A 207 -16.70 18.72 9.25
N ASP A 208 -16.41 19.68 10.12
CA ASP A 208 -15.05 20.12 10.40
C ASP A 208 -14.28 19.12 11.29
N VAL A 209 -12.95 19.10 11.15
CA VAL A 209 -12.04 18.30 11.96
C VAL A 209 -11.03 19.22 12.63
N PRO A 210 -11.12 19.41 13.96
CA PRO A 210 -10.15 20.14 14.77
C PRO A 210 -8.71 19.64 14.56
N ALA A 211 -7.72 20.53 14.65
CA ALA A 211 -6.33 20.25 14.32
C ALA A 211 -5.68 19.18 15.23
N ASP A 212 -6.13 19.08 16.48
CA ASP A 212 -5.73 18.09 17.47
C ASP A 212 -6.21 16.67 17.14
N LEU A 213 -7.31 16.54 16.40
CA LEU A 213 -7.84 15.27 15.92
C LEU A 213 -7.25 14.85 14.56
N GLN A 214 -6.54 15.74 13.86
CA GLN A 214 -5.88 15.42 12.58
C GLN A 214 -4.58 14.63 12.78
N ARG A 215 -4.74 13.37 13.23
CA ARG A 215 -3.64 12.47 13.56
C ARG A 215 -3.91 11.05 13.11
N ARG A 216 -2.83 10.27 13.04
CA ARG A 216 -2.84 8.81 12.82
C ARG A 216 -2.83 8.10 14.17
N LEU A 217 -3.85 7.29 14.45
CA LEU A 217 -3.86 6.37 15.58
C LEU A 217 -3.24 5.04 15.15
N ASN A 218 -2.20 4.59 15.87
CA ASN A 218 -1.60 3.26 15.68
C ASN A 218 -2.23 2.28 16.68
N VAL A 219 -2.94 1.28 16.17
CA VAL A 219 -3.72 0.33 16.98
C VAL A 219 -3.28 -1.12 16.78
N ILE A 220 -2.08 -1.32 16.23
CA ILE A 220 -1.49 -2.64 15.94
C ILE A 220 -1.42 -3.52 17.20
N ASN A 221 -1.11 -2.93 18.35
CA ASN A 221 -0.91 -3.65 19.61
C ASN A 221 -2.22 -4.14 20.26
N PHE A 222 -3.38 -3.75 19.73
CA PHE A 222 -4.68 -4.12 20.29
C PHE A 222 -5.17 -5.50 19.84
N ASN A 223 -4.40 -6.24 19.02
CA ASN A 223 -4.78 -7.55 18.49
C ASN A 223 -6.18 -7.56 17.85
N THR A 224 -6.43 -6.54 17.02
CA THR A 224 -7.64 -6.38 16.20
C THR A 224 -7.27 -6.49 14.72
N PRO A 225 -8.24 -6.61 13.81
CA PRO A 225 -7.96 -6.53 12.37
C PRO A 225 -7.58 -5.12 11.91
N VAL A 226 -7.65 -4.07 12.74
CA VAL A 226 -7.30 -2.70 12.33
C VAL A 226 -5.83 -2.42 12.64
N LEU A 227 -5.10 -1.84 11.69
CA LEU A 227 -3.70 -1.41 11.88
C LEU A 227 -3.63 0.07 12.24
N TYR A 228 -4.26 0.91 11.41
CA TYR A 228 -4.21 2.36 11.53
C TYR A 228 -5.59 2.99 11.34
N VAL A 229 -5.83 4.10 12.05
CA VAL A 229 -6.99 4.96 11.87
C VAL A 229 -6.48 6.39 11.66
N ASP A 230 -6.65 6.92 10.46
CA ASP A 230 -6.22 8.25 10.08
C ASP A 230 -7.41 9.19 10.00
N THR A 231 -7.33 10.30 10.71
CA THR A 231 -8.33 11.37 10.61
C THR A 231 -7.69 12.57 9.93
N ILE A 232 -8.29 13.03 8.83
CA ILE A 232 -7.78 14.14 8.03
C ILE A 232 -8.92 15.09 7.63
N LYS A 233 -8.60 16.38 7.49
CA LYS A 233 -9.52 17.39 6.96
C LYS A 233 -9.34 17.53 5.44
N ARG A 234 -10.44 17.50 4.69
CA ARG A 234 -10.45 17.67 3.24
C ARG A 234 -11.43 18.78 2.83
N GLY A 235 -10.92 20.02 2.81
CA GLY A 235 -11.75 21.20 2.55
C GLY A 235 -12.72 21.45 3.72
N LYS A 236 -14.03 21.36 3.44
CA LYS A 236 -15.10 21.46 4.45
C LYS A 236 -15.52 20.12 5.05
N ASN A 237 -14.99 19.01 4.53
CA ASN A 237 -15.37 17.66 4.93
C ASN A 237 -14.28 17.03 5.81
N GLY A 238 -14.70 16.24 6.79
CA GLY A 238 -13.83 15.35 7.55
C GLY A 238 -13.73 14.00 6.84
N GLN A 239 -12.55 13.40 6.85
CA GLN A 239 -12.34 12.07 6.29
C GLN A 239 -11.58 11.20 7.29
N ILE A 240 -12.12 10.01 7.57
CA ILE A 240 -11.46 8.98 8.37
C ILE A 240 -11.11 7.80 7.45
N ILE A 241 -9.85 7.39 7.47
CA ILE A 241 -9.33 6.26 6.69
C ILE A 241 -8.91 5.18 7.68
N ILE A 242 -9.48 3.99 7.53
CA ILE A 242 -9.19 2.82 8.37
C ILE A 242 -8.46 1.80 7.49
N GLU A 243 -7.29 1.37 7.97
CA GLU A 243 -6.45 0.36 7.31
C GLU A 243 -6.53 -0.97 8.05
N PRO A 244 -7.38 -1.92 7.60
CA PRO A 244 -7.46 -3.26 8.16
C PRO A 244 -6.45 -4.25 7.54
N LYS A 245 -6.16 -5.33 8.27
CA LYS A 245 -5.34 -6.49 7.87
C LYS A 245 -6.21 -7.74 7.69
N GLY A 246 -5.87 -8.57 6.71
CA GLY A 246 -6.54 -9.86 6.44
C GLY A 246 -7.91 -9.71 5.79
N ASP A 247 -8.73 -10.75 5.89
CA ASP A 247 -10.14 -10.73 5.51
C ASP A 247 -10.98 -10.20 6.68
N TRP A 248 -11.86 -9.26 6.40
CA TRP A 248 -12.64 -8.56 7.41
C TRP A 248 -14.05 -8.26 6.90
N GLU A 249 -14.96 -8.13 7.86
CA GLU A 249 -16.32 -7.64 7.66
C GLU A 249 -16.49 -6.40 8.54
N GLN A 250 -17.07 -5.34 7.97
CA GLN A 250 -17.37 -4.11 8.67
C GLN A 250 -18.86 -3.97 8.96
N SER A 251 -19.18 -3.43 10.13
CA SER A 251 -20.52 -3.01 10.50
C SER A 251 -20.44 -1.60 11.05
N ALA A 252 -21.29 -0.70 10.56
CA ALA A 252 -21.33 0.68 11.01
C ALA A 252 -22.74 1.06 11.41
N TYR A 253 -22.87 1.82 12.50
CA TYR A 253 -24.14 2.35 12.98
C TYR A 253 -23.91 3.66 13.71
N GLN A 254 -24.95 4.50 13.72
CA GLN A 254 -24.97 5.74 14.47
C GLN A 254 -25.96 5.62 15.63
N ALA A 255 -25.53 5.99 16.82
CA ALA A 255 -26.35 6.10 18.01
C ALA A 255 -26.19 7.51 18.56
N ASP A 256 -27.22 8.34 18.40
CA ASP A 256 -27.22 9.77 18.75
C ASP A 256 -26.03 10.51 18.10
N LYS A 257 -25.13 11.02 18.94
CA LYS A 257 -23.91 11.76 18.57
C LYS A 257 -22.70 10.85 18.35
N LYS A 258 -22.84 9.53 18.47
CA LYS A 258 -21.74 8.58 18.32
C LYS A 258 -21.92 7.79 17.04
N PHE A 259 -20.92 7.85 16.18
CA PHE A 259 -20.81 7.01 15.00
C PHE A 259 -19.79 5.91 15.26
N ILE A 260 -20.22 4.66 15.17
CA ILE A 260 -19.42 3.50 15.56
C ILE A 260 -19.20 2.62 14.34
N VAL A 261 -17.95 2.26 14.10
CA VAL A 261 -17.54 1.31 13.07
C VAL A 261 -16.83 0.13 13.72
N ASP A 262 -17.44 -1.04 13.61
CA ASP A 262 -16.91 -2.30 14.08
C ASP A 262 -16.31 -3.07 12.89
N VAL A 263 -15.01 -3.36 12.95
CA VAL A 263 -14.28 -4.18 11.98
C VAL A 263 -13.96 -5.53 12.59
N ARG A 264 -14.59 -6.59 12.08
CA ARG A 264 -14.43 -7.97 12.54
C ARG A 264 -13.55 -8.77 11.59
N PRO A 265 -12.60 -9.57 12.08
CA PRO A 265 -11.88 -10.50 11.21
C PRO A 265 -12.83 -11.60 10.77
N ILE A 266 -12.80 -11.96 9.49
CA ILE A 266 -13.48 -13.16 9.01
C ILE A 266 -12.59 -14.33 9.44
N VAL A 267 -12.92 -14.94 10.58
CA VAL A 267 -12.30 -16.20 10.99
C VAL A 267 -12.85 -17.26 10.04
N GLN A 268 -12.11 -17.53 8.97
CA GLN A 268 -12.29 -18.76 8.22
C GLN A 268 -11.86 -19.88 9.17
N ASP A 269 -12.82 -20.58 9.78
CA ASP A 269 -12.52 -21.71 10.65
C ASP A 269 -11.50 -22.62 9.96
N PRO A 270 -10.29 -22.82 10.52
CA PRO A 270 -9.32 -23.75 9.95
C PRO A 270 -9.86 -25.18 9.96
N ASN A 271 -10.90 -25.50 10.74
CA ASN A 271 -11.63 -26.76 10.61
C ASN A 271 -12.53 -26.86 9.36
N LYS A 272 -12.81 -25.75 8.66
CA LYS A 272 -13.39 -25.76 7.30
C LYS A 272 -12.32 -25.84 6.21
N LEU A 273 -11.08 -25.40 6.47
CA LEU A 273 -9.98 -25.45 5.48
C LEU A 273 -9.07 -26.68 5.61
N ILE A 274 -9.04 -27.35 6.77
CA ILE A 274 -8.44 -28.69 6.94
C ILE A 274 -9.45 -29.80 6.53
N GLN A 275 -10.55 -29.42 5.89
CA GLN A 275 -11.39 -30.32 5.08
C GLN A 275 -10.98 -30.31 3.60
N GLY A 276 -9.82 -29.75 3.25
CA GLY A 276 -9.18 -29.94 1.93
C GLY A 276 -8.59 -31.34 1.72
N SER A 277 -8.60 -32.22 2.72
CA SER A 277 -8.09 -33.61 2.57
C SER A 277 -8.83 -34.66 3.39
N LYS A 278 -9.94 -34.30 4.06
CA LYS A 278 -10.95 -35.27 4.50
C LYS A 278 -12.33 -34.70 4.21
N VAL A 279 -12.99 -35.32 3.24
CA VAL A 279 -14.39 -35.11 2.88
C VAL A 279 -15.24 -35.29 4.13
N GLY A 280 -15.57 -34.18 4.79
CA GLY A 280 -16.53 -34.16 5.88
C GLY A 280 -17.91 -34.25 5.25
N PHE A 281 -18.48 -35.44 5.26
CA PHE A 281 -19.82 -35.67 4.75
C PHE A 281 -20.84 -35.01 5.69
N ALA A 282 -21.63 -34.07 5.17
CA ALA A 282 -22.53 -33.19 5.90
C ALA A 282 -24.01 -33.49 5.65
N GLY A 283 -24.31 -34.52 4.86
CA GLY A 283 -25.67 -34.90 4.53
C GLY A 283 -26.47 -35.48 5.71
N GLU A 284 -27.79 -35.39 5.62
CA GLU A 284 -28.71 -36.11 6.51
C GLU A 284 -28.36 -37.60 6.54
N LYS A 285 -28.40 -38.18 7.76
CA LYS A 285 -28.04 -39.57 7.98
C LYS A 285 -29.13 -40.48 7.46
N LEU A 286 -28.71 -41.50 6.73
CA LEU A 286 -29.57 -42.48 6.09
C LEU A 286 -29.06 -43.89 6.41
N SER A 287 -30.00 -44.80 6.63
CA SER A 287 -29.74 -46.23 6.77
C SER A 287 -30.40 -46.96 5.60
N LEU A 288 -29.60 -47.60 4.76
CA LEU A 288 -30.05 -48.33 3.56
C LEU A 288 -29.57 -49.77 3.61
N ASN A 289 -30.41 -50.70 3.19
CA ASN A 289 -30.01 -52.08 3.00
C ASN A 289 -30.47 -52.54 1.62
N PHE A 290 -29.53 -52.64 0.69
CA PHE A 290 -29.77 -53.08 -0.66
C PHE A 290 -29.02 -54.37 -0.96
N GLN A 291 -29.72 -55.33 -1.54
CA GLN A 291 -29.15 -56.58 -2.03
C GLN A 291 -29.46 -56.67 -3.52
N ASN A 292 -28.42 -56.71 -4.35
CA ASN A 292 -28.53 -56.86 -5.80
C ASN A 292 -29.53 -55.89 -6.48
N ILE A 293 -29.38 -54.59 -6.22
CA ILE A 293 -30.21 -53.55 -6.83
C ILE A 293 -29.42 -52.81 -7.92
N GLU A 294 -30.09 -52.31 -8.96
CA GLU A 294 -29.46 -51.47 -9.97
C GLU A 294 -28.98 -50.13 -9.38
N VAL A 295 -27.79 -49.70 -9.78
CA VAL A 295 -27.16 -48.46 -9.29
C VAL A 295 -28.05 -47.24 -9.56
N ARG A 296 -28.73 -47.19 -10.72
CA ARG A 296 -29.67 -46.11 -11.06
C ARG A 296 -30.81 -46.00 -10.05
N SER A 297 -31.40 -47.12 -9.66
CA SER A 297 -32.48 -47.17 -8.68
C SER A 297 -32.02 -46.69 -7.30
N VAL A 298 -30.77 -47.01 -6.91
CA VAL A 298 -30.18 -46.50 -5.65
C VAL A 298 -29.98 -44.99 -5.71
N LEU A 299 -29.46 -44.47 -6.83
CA LEU A 299 -29.27 -43.04 -7.03
C LEU A 299 -30.60 -42.27 -6.98
N GLN A 300 -31.69 -42.87 -7.51
CA GLN A 300 -33.02 -42.29 -7.43
C GLN A 300 -33.56 -42.26 -6.00
N VAL A 301 -33.38 -43.32 -5.21
CA VAL A 301 -33.78 -43.32 -3.79
C VAL A 301 -33.03 -42.24 -2.99
N ILE A 302 -31.75 -42.00 -3.30
CA ILE A 302 -30.98 -40.90 -2.68
C ILE A 302 -31.50 -39.54 -3.15
N ALA A 303 -31.89 -39.39 -4.42
CA ALA A 303 -32.49 -38.17 -4.96
C ALA A 303 -33.81 -37.83 -4.25
N ASP A 304 -34.69 -38.83 -4.11
CA ASP A 304 -36.00 -38.71 -3.47
C ASP A 304 -35.86 -38.39 -1.97
N PHE A 305 -34.89 -38.99 -1.29
CA PHE A 305 -34.62 -38.71 0.13
C PHE A 305 -34.08 -37.30 0.36
N THR A 306 -33.20 -36.82 -0.51
CA THR A 306 -32.48 -35.54 -0.32
C THR A 306 -33.18 -34.34 -0.96
N GLY A 307 -34.24 -34.57 -1.74
CA GLY A 307 -34.90 -33.56 -2.55
C GLY A 307 -33.99 -32.95 -3.62
N LYS A 308 -32.90 -33.63 -4.01
CA LYS A 308 -31.97 -33.19 -5.05
C LYS A 308 -32.31 -33.84 -6.38
N ASN A 309 -32.20 -33.07 -7.45
CA ASN A 309 -32.39 -33.60 -8.79
C ASN A 309 -31.12 -34.32 -9.24
N ILE A 310 -31.10 -35.65 -9.18
CA ILE A 310 -29.99 -36.47 -9.66
C ILE A 310 -30.34 -37.04 -11.03
N VAL A 311 -29.48 -36.83 -12.02
CA VAL A 311 -29.62 -37.32 -13.40
C VAL A 311 -28.50 -38.31 -13.69
N ALA A 312 -28.84 -39.58 -13.88
CA ALA A 312 -27.88 -40.61 -14.28
C ALA A 312 -27.83 -40.72 -15.81
N SER A 313 -26.62 -40.76 -16.38
CA SER A 313 -26.40 -41.05 -17.81
C SER A 313 -26.86 -42.48 -18.14
N ASP A 314 -27.21 -42.73 -19.40
CA ASP A 314 -27.69 -44.05 -19.83
C ASP A 314 -26.62 -45.15 -19.71
N SER A 315 -25.36 -44.73 -19.79
CA SER A 315 -24.17 -45.55 -19.60
C SER A 315 -23.96 -46.06 -18.17
N VAL A 316 -24.72 -45.57 -17.19
CA VAL A 316 -24.64 -46.04 -15.78
C VAL A 316 -25.34 -47.39 -15.66
N THR A 317 -24.56 -48.47 -15.76
CA THR A 317 -25.03 -49.86 -15.67
C THR A 317 -24.39 -50.61 -14.51
N GLY A 318 -25.09 -51.62 -14.00
CA GLY A 318 -24.58 -52.52 -12.97
C GLY A 318 -25.44 -52.57 -11.70
N ASN A 319 -25.27 -53.66 -10.97
CA ASN A 319 -25.92 -53.95 -9.70
C ASN A 319 -24.95 -53.73 -8.52
N ILE A 320 -25.49 -53.28 -7.39
CA ILE A 320 -24.73 -53.06 -6.16
C ILE A 320 -25.45 -53.72 -4.98
N THR A 321 -24.66 -54.29 -4.08
CA THR A 321 -25.11 -54.77 -2.78
C THR A 321 -24.44 -53.90 -1.74
N LEU A 322 -25.22 -53.18 -0.94
CA LEU A 322 -24.70 -52.20 0.01
C LEU A 322 -25.59 -52.14 1.25
N ARG A 323 -24.96 -52.22 2.42
CA ARG A 323 -25.61 -52.03 3.72
C ARG A 323 -24.96 -50.84 4.41
N LEU A 324 -25.73 -49.77 4.58
CA LEU A 324 -25.34 -48.54 5.27
C LEU A 324 -26.20 -48.38 6.52
N LYS A 325 -25.58 -48.01 7.64
CA LYS A 325 -26.27 -47.70 8.90
C LYS A 325 -25.77 -46.36 9.42
N ASP A 326 -26.68 -45.42 9.61
CA ASP A 326 -26.42 -44.08 10.14
C ASP A 326 -25.34 -43.31 9.37
N VAL A 327 -25.32 -43.44 8.04
CA VAL A 327 -24.32 -42.83 7.15
C VAL A 327 -24.92 -41.60 6.46
N PRO A 328 -24.25 -40.42 6.46
CA PRO A 328 -24.66 -39.26 5.66
C PRO A 328 -24.88 -39.61 4.18
N TRP A 329 -25.93 -39.07 3.54
CA TRP A 329 -26.28 -39.43 2.16
C TRP A 329 -25.17 -39.10 1.14
N ASP A 330 -24.38 -38.05 1.37
CA ASP A 330 -23.27 -37.65 0.52
C ASP A 330 -22.07 -38.60 0.65
N GLN A 331 -21.89 -39.19 1.84
CA GLN A 331 -20.98 -40.32 2.05
C GLN A 331 -21.46 -41.57 1.35
N ALA A 332 -22.76 -41.86 1.47
CA ALA A 332 -23.38 -42.98 0.79
C ALA A 332 -23.20 -42.87 -0.73
N LEU A 333 -23.45 -41.68 -1.29
CA LEU A 333 -23.29 -41.37 -2.70
C LEU A 333 -21.83 -41.55 -3.17
N ASP A 334 -20.86 -41.03 -2.42
CA ASP A 334 -19.43 -41.19 -2.75
C ASP A 334 -18.97 -42.65 -2.72
N ILE A 335 -19.45 -43.45 -1.76
CA ILE A 335 -19.15 -44.89 -1.68
C ILE A 335 -19.70 -45.63 -2.91
N ILE A 336 -20.93 -45.33 -3.31
CA ILE A 336 -21.58 -45.93 -4.48
C ILE A 336 -20.81 -45.55 -5.75
N MET A 337 -20.46 -44.28 -5.89
CA MET A 337 -19.70 -43.76 -7.03
C MET A 337 -18.32 -44.41 -7.14
N LYS A 338 -17.55 -44.48 -6.05
CA LYS A 338 -16.22 -45.11 -6.02
C LYS A 338 -16.24 -46.60 -6.34
N ASN A 339 -17.23 -47.34 -5.86
CA ASN A 339 -17.34 -48.78 -6.12
C ASN A 339 -17.59 -49.08 -7.61
N LYS A 340 -18.31 -48.18 -8.30
CA LYS A 340 -18.73 -48.35 -9.69
C LYS A 340 -17.99 -47.46 -10.70
N GLY A 341 -16.96 -46.73 -10.28
CA GLY A 341 -16.17 -45.86 -11.15
C GLY A 341 -16.96 -44.69 -11.75
N LEU A 342 -17.97 -44.20 -11.02
CA LEU A 342 -18.80 -43.07 -11.45
C LEU A 342 -18.24 -41.75 -10.89
N ASP A 343 -18.46 -40.66 -11.61
CA ASP A 343 -18.16 -39.30 -11.16
C ASP A 343 -19.42 -38.42 -11.24
N LYS A 344 -19.44 -37.32 -10.46
CA LYS A 344 -20.57 -36.39 -10.39
C LYS A 344 -20.15 -34.98 -10.80
N ARG A 345 -21.03 -34.29 -11.55
CA ARG A 345 -20.95 -32.83 -11.72
C ARG A 345 -22.18 -32.17 -11.16
N VAL A 346 -21.96 -31.11 -10.40
CA VAL A 346 -23.03 -30.30 -9.83
C VAL A 346 -23.20 -29.09 -10.71
N SER A 347 -24.34 -28.98 -11.37
CA SER A 347 -24.75 -27.80 -12.15
C SER A 347 -25.95 -27.16 -11.46
N GLY A 348 -25.67 -26.27 -10.51
CA GLY A 348 -26.71 -25.61 -9.70
C GLY A 348 -27.53 -26.61 -8.87
N ASN A 349 -28.80 -26.79 -9.23
CA ASN A 349 -29.74 -27.69 -8.53
C ASN A 349 -29.73 -29.13 -9.06
N VAL A 350 -28.97 -29.43 -10.12
CA VAL A 350 -28.93 -30.74 -10.76
C VAL A 350 -27.56 -31.38 -10.57
N ILE A 351 -27.55 -32.66 -10.17
CA ILE A 351 -26.35 -33.48 -10.03
C ILE A 351 -26.35 -34.50 -11.18
N SER A 352 -25.45 -34.35 -12.15
CA SER A 352 -25.28 -35.33 -13.23
C SER A 352 -24.26 -36.38 -12.82
N ILE A 353 -24.62 -37.67 -12.95
CA ILE A 353 -23.76 -38.81 -12.64
C ILE A 353 -23.53 -39.62 -13.91
N ALA A 354 -22.26 -39.84 -14.24
CA ALA A 354 -21.84 -40.61 -15.42
C ALA A 354 -20.56 -41.39 -15.08
N PRO A 355 -20.19 -42.40 -15.88
CA PRO A 355 -18.86 -43.02 -15.79
C PRO A 355 -17.75 -41.97 -15.91
N ALA A 356 -16.69 -42.11 -15.12
CA ALA A 356 -15.61 -41.13 -15.07
C ALA A 356 -14.96 -40.87 -16.43
N ASP A 357 -14.83 -41.92 -17.26
CA ASP A 357 -14.21 -41.84 -18.58
C ASP A 357 -15.03 -41.01 -19.58
N GLU A 358 -16.35 -41.18 -19.60
CA GLU A 358 -17.26 -40.41 -20.47
C GLU A 358 -17.21 -38.92 -20.10
N LEU A 359 -17.21 -38.64 -18.80
CA LEU A 359 -17.22 -37.29 -18.28
C LEU A 359 -15.89 -36.57 -18.54
N ALA A 360 -14.76 -37.27 -18.37
CA ALA A 360 -13.44 -36.78 -18.73
C ALA A 360 -13.31 -36.53 -20.24
N ALA A 361 -13.84 -37.42 -21.08
CA ALA A 361 -13.86 -37.24 -22.53
C ALA A 361 -14.70 -36.02 -22.94
N LYS A 362 -15.88 -35.84 -22.34
CA LYS A 362 -16.76 -34.69 -22.60
C LYS A 362 -16.11 -33.37 -22.18
N GLU A 363 -15.41 -33.35 -21.06
CA GLU A 363 -14.70 -32.16 -20.57
C GLU A 363 -13.49 -31.83 -21.45
N LYS A 364 -12.70 -32.84 -21.83
CA LYS A 364 -11.62 -32.66 -22.79
C LYS A 364 -12.14 -32.08 -24.11
N ALA A 365 -13.21 -32.64 -24.66
CA ALA A 365 -13.83 -32.13 -25.88
C ALA A 365 -14.37 -30.70 -25.71
N ALA A 366 -14.95 -30.36 -24.55
CA ALA A 366 -15.43 -29.01 -24.26
C ALA A 366 -14.28 -28.00 -24.13
N LEU A 367 -13.17 -28.38 -23.51
CA LEU A 367 -11.97 -27.55 -23.41
C LEU A 367 -11.29 -27.37 -24.77
N GLU A 368 -11.16 -28.44 -25.55
CA GLU A 368 -10.66 -28.38 -26.93
C GLU A 368 -11.56 -27.52 -27.83
N ALA A 369 -12.87 -27.63 -27.70
CA ALA A 369 -13.82 -26.77 -28.41
C ALA A 369 -13.67 -25.30 -27.98
N THR A 370 -13.47 -25.02 -26.70
CA THR A 370 -13.24 -23.66 -26.20
C THR A 370 -11.93 -23.09 -26.76
N LEU A 371 -10.85 -23.87 -26.77
CA LEU A 371 -9.57 -23.47 -27.37
C LEU A 371 -9.69 -23.28 -28.89
N ALA A 372 -10.44 -24.14 -29.58
CA ALA A 372 -10.69 -24.01 -31.01
C ALA A 372 -11.52 -22.76 -31.34
N ILE A 373 -12.50 -22.40 -30.48
CA ILE A 373 -13.23 -21.14 -30.60
C ILE A 373 -12.27 -19.97 -30.45
N GLU A 374 -11.45 -19.95 -29.40
CA GLU A 374 -10.45 -18.89 -29.16
C GLU A 374 -9.46 -18.76 -30.34
N ASP A 375 -9.01 -19.88 -30.91
CA ASP A 375 -8.11 -19.89 -32.07
C ASP A 375 -8.80 -19.43 -33.37
N LEU A 376 -10.13 -19.59 -33.50
CA LEU A 376 -10.91 -19.16 -34.66
C LEU A 376 -11.46 -17.73 -34.54
N GLU A 377 -11.32 -17.09 -33.38
CA GLU A 377 -11.75 -15.71 -33.21
C GLU A 377 -11.01 -14.77 -34.18
N PRO A 378 -11.72 -13.76 -34.75
CA PRO A 378 -11.12 -12.81 -35.65
C PRO A 378 -10.19 -11.86 -34.90
N LEU A 379 -8.97 -11.70 -35.42
CA LEU A 379 -8.01 -10.73 -34.92
C LEU A 379 -8.41 -9.32 -35.34
N ARG A 380 -8.36 -8.37 -34.42
CA ARG A 380 -8.57 -6.95 -34.67
C ARG A 380 -7.29 -6.18 -34.37
N THR A 381 -7.08 -5.08 -35.08
CA THR A 381 -5.95 -4.19 -34.82
C THR A 381 -6.44 -2.93 -34.15
N GLU A 382 -5.89 -2.62 -32.99
CA GLU A 382 -6.13 -1.37 -32.27
C GLU A 382 -4.83 -0.58 -32.08
N VAL A 383 -5.00 0.75 -32.02
CA VAL A 383 -3.88 1.70 -31.92
C VAL A 383 -3.94 2.38 -30.57
N PHE A 384 -2.87 2.27 -29.79
CA PHE A 384 -2.73 2.89 -28.49
C PHE A 384 -1.63 3.95 -28.53
N THR A 385 -1.91 5.15 -28.07
CA THR A 385 -0.90 6.21 -27.94
C THR A 385 -0.46 6.29 -26.48
N LEU A 386 0.84 6.13 -26.22
CA LEU A 386 1.40 6.23 -24.88
C LEU A 386 1.87 7.66 -24.60
N ARG A 387 1.61 8.16 -23.39
CA ARG A 387 1.90 9.54 -22.99
C ARG A 387 3.15 9.67 -22.13
N TYR A 388 3.40 8.71 -21.24
CA TYR A 388 4.49 8.80 -20.24
C TYR A 388 5.57 7.73 -20.47
N GLN A 389 5.18 6.51 -20.84
CA GLN A 389 6.11 5.42 -21.15
C GLN A 389 6.48 5.37 -22.64
N LYS A 390 7.67 4.86 -22.95
CA LYS A 390 8.10 4.62 -24.34
C LYS A 390 7.46 3.35 -24.89
N ALA A 391 6.91 3.44 -26.10
CA ALA A 391 6.29 2.32 -26.79
C ALA A 391 7.23 1.14 -27.03
N GLU A 392 8.53 1.39 -27.25
CA GLU A 392 9.54 0.34 -27.38
C GLU A 392 9.67 -0.50 -26.09
N GLU A 393 9.72 0.15 -24.93
CA GLU A 393 9.83 -0.53 -23.63
C GLU A 393 8.56 -1.33 -23.32
N PHE A 394 7.40 -0.77 -23.66
CA PHE A 394 6.12 -1.45 -23.46
C PHE A 394 5.95 -2.66 -24.39
N LYS A 395 6.47 -2.59 -25.63
CA LYS A 395 6.53 -3.74 -26.54
C LYS A 395 7.28 -4.92 -25.91
N LYS A 396 8.40 -4.65 -25.21
CA LYS A 396 9.17 -5.70 -24.50
C LYS A 396 8.33 -6.34 -23.40
N ILE A 397 7.55 -5.56 -22.66
CA ILE A 397 6.64 -6.07 -21.61
C ILE A 397 5.55 -6.96 -22.20
N LEU A 398 4.89 -6.53 -23.30
CA LEU A 398 3.82 -7.29 -23.95
C LEU A 398 4.30 -8.63 -24.52
N ASN A 399 5.53 -8.66 -25.05
CA ASN A 399 6.17 -9.87 -25.55
C ASN A 399 6.77 -10.75 -24.43
N GLY A 400 6.65 -10.34 -23.16
CA GLY A 400 7.11 -11.10 -22.00
C GLY A 400 8.61 -11.01 -21.73
N GLY A 401 9.23 -9.87 -22.02
CA GLY A 401 10.61 -9.55 -21.65
C GLY A 401 11.67 -10.13 -22.59
N VAL A 402 11.29 -10.84 -23.65
CA VAL A 402 12.23 -11.38 -24.64
C VAL A 402 12.34 -10.42 -25.81
N ASP A 403 13.55 -9.91 -26.02
CA ASP A 403 13.93 -9.21 -27.24
C ASP A 403 13.81 -10.21 -28.39
N SER A 404 12.77 -10.06 -29.22
CA SER A 404 12.55 -10.85 -30.43
C SER A 404 13.52 -10.39 -31.53
N GLY A 405 14.81 -10.43 -31.23
CA GLY A 405 15.91 -9.90 -32.02
C GLY A 405 17.12 -10.82 -31.91
N GLY A 406 16.96 -12.08 -32.29
CA GLY A 406 18.07 -13.05 -32.32
C GLY A 406 17.59 -14.44 -32.70
N GLY A 407 17.93 -14.87 -33.92
CA GLY A 407 17.54 -16.16 -34.46
C GLY A 407 18.14 -17.36 -33.71
N GLY A 408 17.43 -18.48 -33.79
CA GLY A 408 17.96 -19.83 -33.62
C GLY A 408 18.00 -20.35 -32.18
N GLY A 409 17.09 -21.28 -31.86
CA GLY A 409 17.25 -22.16 -30.70
C GLY A 409 15.92 -22.45 -30.00
N GLY A 410 15.34 -23.61 -30.30
CA GLY A 410 14.14 -24.13 -29.65
C GLY A 410 14.28 -24.17 -28.13
N GLY A 411 13.58 -23.27 -27.46
CA GLY A 411 13.43 -23.23 -26.01
C GLY A 411 12.04 -22.72 -25.69
N GLN A 412 11.08 -23.64 -25.58
CA GLN A 412 9.71 -23.40 -25.17
C GLN A 412 9.68 -23.03 -23.66
N GLY A 413 10.28 -21.90 -23.30
CA GLY A 413 10.02 -21.28 -22.02
C GLY A 413 8.59 -20.75 -22.04
N ASN A 414 7.78 -21.10 -21.04
CA ASN A 414 6.51 -20.41 -20.78
C ASN A 414 6.83 -18.96 -20.42
N VAL A 415 7.06 -18.15 -21.45
CA VAL A 415 7.14 -16.71 -21.34
C VAL A 415 5.70 -16.26 -21.10
N ASN A 416 5.44 -15.62 -19.95
CA ASN A 416 4.14 -15.03 -19.62
C ASN A 416 3.86 -13.87 -20.59
N ARG A 417 3.50 -14.21 -21.82
CA ARG A 417 3.09 -13.28 -22.86
C ARG A 417 1.66 -12.84 -22.56
N ILE A 418 1.44 -11.53 -22.52
CA ILE A 418 0.11 -10.94 -22.29
C ILE A 418 -0.76 -11.11 -23.54
N LEU A 419 -0.15 -11.03 -24.72
CA LEU A 419 -0.74 -11.29 -26.03
C LEU A 419 -1.13 -12.77 -26.22
N SER A 420 -2.12 -13.03 -27.05
CA SER A 420 -2.47 -14.40 -27.47
C SER A 420 -1.34 -15.05 -28.29
N LYS A 421 -1.48 -16.36 -28.57
CA LYS A 421 -0.53 -17.08 -29.43
C LYS A 421 -0.39 -16.46 -30.82
N ARG A 422 -1.48 -15.89 -31.34
CA ARG A 422 -1.58 -15.27 -32.67
C ARG A 422 -1.40 -13.75 -32.63
N GLY A 423 -1.32 -13.16 -31.43
CA GLY A 423 -1.20 -11.73 -31.24
C GLY A 423 0.15 -11.19 -31.69
N SER A 424 0.16 -10.00 -32.28
CA SER A 424 1.39 -9.29 -32.67
C SER A 424 1.36 -7.83 -32.25
N VAL A 425 2.54 -7.26 -31.99
CA VAL A 425 2.69 -5.86 -31.56
C VAL A 425 3.80 -5.16 -32.34
N ASN A 426 3.46 -4.02 -32.92
CA ASN A 426 4.39 -3.10 -33.58
C ASN A 426 4.34 -1.73 -32.89
N HIS A 427 5.41 -0.95 -33.00
CA HIS A 427 5.46 0.39 -32.44
C HIS A 427 5.97 1.37 -33.50
N ASP A 428 5.44 2.60 -33.50
CA ASP A 428 6.02 3.73 -34.22
C ASP A 428 6.70 4.65 -33.19
N PRO A 429 8.05 4.76 -33.19
CA PRO A 429 8.78 5.60 -32.26
C PRO A 429 8.55 7.10 -32.49
N ARG A 430 8.14 7.53 -33.69
CA ARG A 430 7.93 8.95 -34.01
C ARG A 430 6.68 9.50 -33.33
N THR A 431 5.62 8.70 -33.26
CA THR A 431 4.34 9.07 -32.64
C THR A 431 4.12 8.45 -31.27
N ASN A 432 5.07 7.62 -30.79
CA ASN A 432 4.95 6.84 -29.57
C ASN A 432 3.64 6.02 -29.50
N THR A 433 3.27 5.41 -30.63
CA THR A 433 2.04 4.63 -30.78
C THR A 433 2.33 3.14 -30.91
N LEU A 434 1.50 2.32 -30.28
CA LEU A 434 1.51 0.86 -30.37
C LEU A 434 0.37 0.41 -31.29
N PHE A 435 0.70 -0.43 -32.26
CA PHE A 435 -0.24 -1.15 -33.10
C PHE A 435 -0.29 -2.58 -32.60
N ILE A 436 -1.41 -2.97 -31.99
CA ILE A 436 -1.59 -4.29 -31.42
C ILE A 436 -2.67 -5.01 -32.21
N GLN A 437 -2.35 -6.20 -32.70
CA GLN A 437 -3.29 -7.07 -33.38
C GLN A 437 -3.54 -8.29 -32.51
N ASP A 438 -4.76 -8.43 -31.97
CA ASP A 438 -5.15 -9.56 -31.10
C ASP A 438 -6.68 -9.79 -31.09
N THR A 439 -7.17 -10.75 -30.32
CA THR A 439 -8.61 -10.96 -30.08
C THR A 439 -9.20 -9.79 -29.27
N ALA A 440 -10.49 -9.52 -29.45
CA ALA A 440 -11.15 -8.38 -28.79
C ALA A 440 -11.02 -8.43 -27.26
N LYS A 441 -11.15 -9.62 -26.67
CA LYS A 441 -10.96 -9.85 -25.23
C LYS A 441 -9.56 -9.47 -24.74
N LYS A 442 -8.52 -9.75 -25.55
CA LYS A 442 -7.14 -9.42 -25.21
C LYS A 442 -6.82 -7.94 -25.40
N LEU A 443 -7.43 -7.28 -26.37
CA LEU A 443 -7.28 -5.83 -26.56
C LEU A 443 -7.86 -5.04 -25.38
N GLU A 444 -9.02 -5.44 -24.84
CA GLU A 444 -9.60 -4.85 -23.63
C GLU A 444 -8.69 -5.04 -22.40
N GLU A 445 -8.14 -6.24 -22.20
CA GLU A 445 -7.17 -6.53 -21.13
C GLU A 445 -5.91 -5.65 -21.26
N ILE A 446 -5.38 -5.50 -22.48
CA ILE A 446 -4.20 -4.66 -22.74
C ILE A 446 -4.52 -3.18 -22.51
N GLN A 447 -5.71 -2.72 -22.90
CA GLN A 447 -6.15 -1.34 -22.64
C GLN A 447 -6.19 -1.06 -21.12
N GLU A 448 -6.70 -1.98 -20.31
CA GLU A 448 -6.67 -1.83 -18.86
C GLU A 448 -5.24 -1.78 -18.30
N VAL A 449 -4.33 -2.59 -18.83
CA VAL A 449 -2.93 -2.60 -18.41
C VAL A 449 -2.25 -1.29 -18.79
N ILE A 450 -2.44 -0.80 -20.02
CA ILE A 450 -1.89 0.47 -20.49
C ILE A 450 -2.37 1.62 -19.58
N ASN A 451 -3.68 1.67 -19.28
CA ASN A 451 -4.25 2.72 -18.42
C ASN A 451 -3.69 2.71 -16.98
N LYS A 452 -3.30 1.55 -16.47
CA LYS A 452 -2.70 1.42 -15.12
C LYS A 452 -1.20 1.72 -15.11
N VAL A 453 -0.48 1.42 -16.20
CA VAL A 453 0.99 1.52 -16.26
C VAL A 453 1.46 2.87 -16.82
N ASP A 454 0.72 3.45 -17.78
CA ASP A 454 1.07 4.74 -18.40
C ASP A 454 0.65 5.92 -17.51
N VAL A 455 1.33 6.05 -16.37
CA VAL A 455 1.13 7.13 -15.40
C VAL A 455 2.40 7.96 -15.24
N ALA A 456 2.24 9.23 -14.88
CA ALA A 456 3.35 10.14 -14.66
C ALA A 456 4.24 9.69 -13.48
N VAL A 457 5.55 9.60 -13.72
CA VAL A 457 6.54 9.29 -12.69
C VAL A 457 6.94 10.55 -11.91
N LYS A 458 7.16 10.41 -10.60
CA LYS A 458 7.67 11.50 -9.76
C LYS A 458 9.12 11.80 -10.12
N GLN A 459 9.48 13.08 -10.06
CA GLN A 459 10.86 13.54 -10.16
C GLN A 459 11.46 13.69 -8.78
N VAL A 460 12.76 13.37 -8.65
CA VAL A 460 13.53 13.50 -7.42
C VAL A 460 14.77 14.34 -7.74
N MET A 461 14.99 15.39 -6.94
CA MET A 461 16.24 16.14 -6.95
C MET A 461 17.15 15.59 -5.86
N ILE A 462 18.38 15.25 -6.25
CA ILE A 462 19.43 14.78 -5.37
C ILE A 462 20.48 15.88 -5.31
N GLU A 463 20.70 16.41 -4.11
CA GLU A 463 21.76 17.37 -3.79
C GLU A 463 22.80 16.66 -2.92
N SER A 464 24.09 16.84 -3.24
CA SER A 464 25.16 16.52 -2.30
C SER A 464 25.87 17.80 -1.88
N ARG A 465 26.46 17.81 -0.68
CA ARG A 465 27.26 18.91 -0.16
C ARG A 465 28.62 18.38 0.23
N LEU A 466 29.65 18.81 -0.50
CA LEU A 466 31.04 18.50 -0.20
C LEU A 466 31.66 19.73 0.47
N VAL A 467 32.16 19.56 1.69
CA VAL A 467 32.91 20.60 2.41
C VAL A 467 34.31 20.07 2.66
N ILE A 468 35.30 20.75 2.09
CA ILE A 468 36.72 20.48 2.34
C ILE A 468 37.26 21.64 3.17
N ALA A 469 37.78 21.33 4.34
CA ALA A 469 38.45 22.29 5.20
C ALA A 469 39.90 21.86 5.36
N ASP A 470 40.82 22.73 4.98
CA ASP A 470 42.26 22.53 5.09
C ASP A 470 42.84 23.57 6.05
N ASP A 471 43.63 23.11 7.01
CA ASP A 471 44.41 23.94 7.92
C ASP A 471 45.87 23.45 7.89
N ARG A 472 46.80 24.30 7.46
CA ARG A 472 48.22 23.98 7.36
C ARG A 472 49.04 25.07 8.02
N PHE A 473 49.79 24.68 9.05
CA PHE A 473 50.72 25.54 9.76
C PHE A 473 52.17 25.06 9.56
N ALA A 474 53.07 25.98 9.26
CA ALA A 474 54.50 25.72 9.18
C ALA A 474 55.29 26.80 9.90
N LYS A 475 56.27 26.38 10.71
CA LYS A 475 57.18 27.28 11.43
C LYS A 475 58.60 26.76 11.32
N SER A 476 59.52 27.65 10.94
CA SER A 476 60.94 27.35 10.80
C SER A 476 61.77 28.46 11.44
N LEU A 477 62.81 28.05 12.17
CA LEU A 477 63.81 28.94 12.74
C LEU A 477 65.19 28.41 12.37
N GLY A 478 66.07 29.31 11.96
CA GLY A 478 67.40 28.98 11.46
C GLY A 478 68.41 29.97 12.01
N ALA A 479 69.64 29.52 12.18
CA ALA A 479 70.72 30.31 12.71
C ALA A 479 71.98 30.13 11.86
N ARG A 480 72.69 31.24 11.67
CA ARG A 480 74.02 31.28 11.09
C ARG A 480 74.95 31.90 12.13
N PHE A 481 76.08 31.25 12.38
CA PHE A 481 77.06 31.72 13.34
C PHE A 481 78.48 31.54 12.80
N GLY A 482 79.32 32.54 13.00
CA GLY A 482 80.73 32.47 12.64
C GLY A 482 81.58 33.36 13.55
N VAL A 483 82.80 32.92 13.81
CA VAL A 483 83.83 33.72 14.49
C VAL A 483 85.03 33.79 13.56
N THR A 484 85.51 35.00 13.29
CA THR A 484 86.69 35.25 12.46
C THR A 484 87.71 36.03 13.26
N GLN A 485 88.94 35.56 13.34
CA GLN A 485 90.08 36.31 13.86
C GLN A 485 91.04 36.60 12.70
N THR A 486 91.43 37.85 12.51
CA THR A 486 92.33 38.25 11.42
C THR A 486 93.65 38.82 11.98
N GLY A 487 94.76 38.08 11.88
CA GLY A 487 96.09 38.55 12.29
C GLY A 487 96.44 38.38 13.78
N THR A 488 97.64 38.79 14.16
CA THR A 488 98.20 38.69 15.52
C THR A 488 97.89 39.95 16.33
N PRO A 489 97.51 39.86 17.63
CA PRO A 489 97.24 41.02 18.47
C PRO A 489 98.37 42.06 18.42
N GLY A 490 98.06 43.30 18.06
CA GLY A 490 99.03 44.40 17.91
C GLY A 490 99.45 44.74 16.47
N SER A 491 99.02 43.98 15.44
CA SER A 491 99.22 44.37 14.04
C SER A 491 98.26 45.53 13.67
N GLY A 492 98.75 46.59 13.02
CA GLY A 492 97.97 47.76 12.61
C GLY A 492 96.99 47.53 11.43
N VAL A 493 96.71 46.27 11.06
CA VAL A 493 95.81 45.92 9.96
C VAL A 493 94.47 45.42 10.51
N ALA A 494 93.41 46.20 10.33
CA ALA A 494 92.03 45.81 10.67
C ALA A 494 91.26 45.51 9.37
N THR A 495 90.79 44.27 9.21
CA THR A 495 89.90 43.91 8.09
C THR A 495 88.46 43.87 8.58
N VAL A 496 87.65 44.82 8.12
CA VAL A 496 86.21 44.89 8.39
C VAL A 496 85.48 44.56 7.08
N SER A 497 84.82 43.40 7.01
CA SER A 497 83.94 43.07 5.88
C SER A 497 82.48 43.34 6.26
N GLY A 498 81.76 44.08 5.42
CA GLY A 498 80.35 44.45 5.62
C GLY A 498 79.34 43.37 5.20
N SER A 499 79.80 42.14 4.96
CA SER A 499 78.96 41.00 4.57
C SER A 499 79.60 39.72 5.11
N LEU A 500 78.78 38.80 5.64
CA LEU A 500 79.24 37.51 6.17
C LEU A 500 79.93 36.64 5.10
N GLY A 501 79.81 36.94 3.80
CA GLY A 501 80.26 36.08 2.70
C GLY A 501 81.75 36.14 2.32
N ASN A 502 82.46 37.25 2.57
CA ASN A 502 83.79 37.45 1.98
C ASN A 502 84.88 37.63 3.04
N ARG A 503 85.80 36.66 3.12
CA ARG A 503 87.07 36.80 3.86
C ARG A 503 88.09 37.51 2.97
N PHE A 504 88.62 38.64 3.44
CA PHE A 504 89.91 39.16 2.93
C PHE A 504 91.00 38.66 3.86
N THR A 505 91.87 37.78 3.38
CA THR A 505 92.91 37.16 4.21
C THR A 505 94.18 38.00 4.32
N GLN A 506 94.43 38.92 3.38
CA GLN A 506 95.48 39.94 3.49
C GLN A 506 95.24 41.09 2.49
N ALA A 507 95.53 42.33 2.90
CA ALA A 507 95.58 43.50 2.02
C ALA A 507 97.00 44.08 2.02
N SER A 508 97.64 44.14 0.85
CA SER A 508 98.88 44.87 0.60
C SER A 508 98.64 45.90 -0.51
N ALA A 509 99.50 46.91 -0.64
CA ALA A 509 99.29 48.07 -1.52
C ALA A 509 99.02 47.72 -3.00
N THR A 510 99.36 46.50 -3.44
CA THR A 510 99.21 46.04 -4.84
C THR A 510 98.61 44.62 -4.96
N THR A 511 98.08 44.00 -3.89
CA THR A 511 97.51 42.64 -3.99
C THR A 511 96.37 42.42 -2.99
N LEU A 512 95.24 41.93 -3.49
CA LEU A 512 94.11 41.45 -2.69
C LEU A 512 94.00 39.92 -2.83
N THR A 513 94.26 39.19 -1.75
CA THR A 513 94.14 37.72 -1.74
C THR A 513 92.87 37.30 -1.01
N GLN A 514 92.03 36.49 -1.67
CA GLN A 514 90.73 36.07 -1.17
C GLN A 514 90.70 34.55 -0.90
N GLY A 515 91.06 34.13 0.32
CA GLY A 515 90.70 32.83 0.93
C GLY A 515 91.30 31.53 0.35
N THR A 516 91.46 30.52 1.20
CA THR A 516 91.90 29.15 0.88
C THR A 516 90.80 28.16 1.25
N ARG A 517 90.45 27.22 0.36
CA ARG A 517 89.52 26.11 0.66
C ARG A 517 90.26 24.78 0.47
N ASN A 518 90.16 23.88 1.45
CA ASN A 518 90.78 22.55 1.43
C ASN A 518 92.29 22.56 1.11
N GLY A 519 93.03 23.54 1.64
CA GLY A 519 94.49 23.57 1.55
C GLY A 519 95.10 24.11 0.24
N SER A 520 94.32 24.63 -0.72
CA SER A 520 94.85 25.28 -1.92
C SER A 520 94.47 26.76 -2.02
N ILE A 521 95.47 27.62 -2.20
CA ILE A 521 95.36 29.08 -2.32
C ILE A 521 94.73 29.44 -3.69
N GLN A 522 93.72 30.31 -3.71
CA GLN A 522 93.21 30.90 -4.96
C GLN A 522 93.56 32.39 -5.03
N THR A 523 94.11 32.82 -6.17
CA THR A 523 94.62 34.18 -6.43
C THR A 523 93.67 34.90 -7.40
N ALA A 524 93.42 36.20 -7.20
CA ALA A 524 92.78 37.07 -8.19
C ALA A 524 93.72 38.21 -8.64
N THR A 525 93.73 38.53 -9.94
CA THR A 525 94.71 39.45 -10.57
C THR A 525 94.20 40.89 -10.78
N ASP A 526 95.13 41.83 -10.64
CA ASP A 526 95.08 43.31 -10.73
C ASP A 526 94.44 43.90 -12.03
N PRO A 527 93.69 45.03 -11.95
CA PRO A 527 93.10 45.73 -13.10
C PRO A 527 94.07 46.32 -14.15
N ASN A 528 95.37 46.45 -13.89
CA ASN A 528 96.33 47.03 -14.84
C ASN A 528 97.05 46.00 -15.74
N THR A 529 96.93 44.69 -15.47
CA THR A 529 97.78 43.65 -16.10
C THR A 529 97.05 42.41 -16.65
N GLY A 530 95.72 42.36 -16.62
CA GLY A 530 94.97 41.31 -17.32
C GLY A 530 94.73 40.04 -16.51
N SER A 531 93.85 40.17 -15.50
CA SER A 531 92.77 39.25 -15.08
C SER A 531 93.08 37.75 -14.92
N ILE A 532 92.79 37.20 -13.73
CA ILE A 532 91.90 36.03 -13.57
C ILE A 532 91.05 36.21 -12.29
N LEU A 533 89.74 35.97 -12.44
CA LEU A 533 88.72 35.81 -11.41
C LEU A 533 88.42 34.32 -11.23
N THR A 534 88.32 33.81 -9.99
CA THR A 534 87.39 32.70 -9.66
C THR A 534 87.02 32.70 -8.17
N SER A 535 85.73 32.81 -7.89
CA SER A 535 85.10 32.12 -6.75
C SER A 535 83.75 31.59 -7.22
N SER A 536 83.53 30.29 -7.19
CA SER A 536 82.29 29.69 -7.70
C SER A 536 81.22 29.42 -6.64
N ASP A 537 81.35 29.93 -5.41
CA ASP A 537 80.20 29.92 -4.49
C ASP A 537 80.06 31.08 -3.50
N GLY A 538 81.06 31.92 -3.22
CA GLY A 538 80.87 33.17 -2.44
C GLY A 538 80.19 32.97 -1.07
N LEU A 539 80.29 31.77 -0.48
CA LEU A 539 79.61 31.42 0.76
C LEU A 539 80.51 31.69 1.98
N PRO A 540 79.96 32.26 3.08
CA PRO A 540 80.66 32.47 4.34
C PRO A 540 81.31 31.19 4.88
N ASP A 541 82.50 31.30 5.48
CA ASP A 541 83.08 30.26 6.35
C ASP A 541 82.48 30.37 7.76
N LEU A 542 81.19 30.06 7.85
CA LEU A 542 80.42 30.03 9.10
C LEU A 542 80.69 28.74 9.86
N MET A 543 80.80 28.80 11.18
CA MET A 543 80.87 27.61 12.03
C MET A 543 79.53 26.85 12.04
N SER A 544 78.41 27.56 11.88
CA SER A 544 77.08 26.98 11.69
C SER A 544 76.33 27.75 10.61
N ASN A 545 75.77 27.04 9.63
CA ASN A 545 75.11 27.64 8.47
C ASN A 545 73.78 26.92 8.19
N LEU A 546 72.80 27.08 9.09
CA LEU A 546 71.45 26.53 8.93
C LEU A 546 70.42 27.66 8.84
N PRO A 547 70.44 28.50 7.78
CA PRO A 547 69.40 29.50 7.58
C PRO A 547 68.07 28.85 7.17
N VAL A 548 66.97 29.56 7.43
CA VAL A 548 65.67 29.20 6.85
C VAL A 548 65.64 29.61 5.37
N SER A 549 65.33 28.67 4.48
CA SER A 549 65.10 28.96 3.05
C SER A 549 63.87 29.86 2.88
N ASN A 550 64.00 30.96 2.13
CA ASN A 550 62.97 32.00 1.97
C ASN A 550 62.41 32.52 3.31
N ALA A 551 63.30 32.84 4.26
CA ALA A 551 62.91 33.41 5.55
C ALA A 551 62.03 34.67 5.38
N PHE A 552 61.02 34.83 6.23
CA PHE A 552 60.18 36.03 6.25
C PHE A 552 60.97 37.24 6.76
N GLY A 553 61.88 37.00 7.72
CA GLY A 553 62.80 38.01 8.21
C GLY A 553 64.04 37.37 8.82
N SER A 554 65.15 38.11 8.80
CA SER A 554 66.36 37.77 9.54
C SER A 554 66.85 38.95 10.38
N PHE A 555 67.54 38.63 11.48
CA PHE A 555 68.19 39.56 12.38
C PHE A 555 69.66 39.17 12.48
N ALA A 556 70.57 40.09 12.15
CA ALA A 556 72.00 39.87 12.22
C ALA A 556 72.67 40.79 13.24
N LEU A 557 73.58 40.23 14.04
CA LEU A 557 74.44 40.92 14.97
C LEU A 557 75.90 40.61 14.62
N SER A 558 76.69 41.67 14.47
CA SER A 558 78.15 41.57 14.31
C SER A 558 78.84 42.32 15.44
N LEU A 559 79.65 41.61 16.21
CA LEU A 559 80.45 42.17 17.30
C LEU A 559 81.92 42.18 16.91
N PHE A 560 82.55 43.35 16.99
CA PHE A 560 83.95 43.53 16.64
C PHE A 560 84.78 43.95 17.85
N LYS A 561 85.86 43.23 18.11
CA LYS A 561 86.84 43.56 19.14
C LYS A 561 88.18 43.92 18.49
N LEU A 562 88.46 45.22 18.37
CA LEU A 562 89.65 45.76 17.71
C LEU A 562 90.96 45.26 18.33
N SER A 563 91.07 45.27 19.67
CA SER A 563 92.30 44.90 20.36
C SER A 563 92.72 43.44 20.16
N ALA A 564 91.77 42.57 19.83
CA ALA A 564 91.97 41.14 19.60
C ALA A 564 91.76 40.75 18.12
N ASN A 565 91.51 41.74 17.25
CA ASN A 565 91.16 41.57 15.84
C ASN A 565 90.16 40.43 15.59
N THR A 566 89.13 40.33 16.44
CA THR A 566 88.14 39.26 16.42
C THR A 566 86.77 39.82 16.03
N LEU A 567 86.10 39.17 15.10
CA LEU A 567 84.74 39.44 14.64
C LEU A 567 83.86 38.23 14.94
N LEU A 568 82.71 38.47 15.58
CA LEU A 568 81.67 37.47 15.81
C LEU A 568 80.43 37.87 15.00
N ASN A 569 79.89 36.94 14.25
CA ASN A 569 78.68 37.12 13.45
C ASN A 569 77.63 36.11 13.88
N LEU A 570 76.42 36.60 14.17
CA LEU A 570 75.24 35.79 14.46
C LEU A 570 74.09 36.32 13.61
N GLU A 571 73.44 35.46 12.83
CA GLU A 571 72.21 35.78 12.10
C GLU A 571 71.13 34.76 12.46
N LEU A 572 69.97 35.24 12.89
CA LEU A 572 68.77 34.45 13.12
C LEU A 572 67.79 34.71 12.00
N SER A 573 67.19 33.66 11.45
CA SER A 573 66.20 33.73 10.37
C SER A 573 64.96 32.95 10.75
N ALA A 574 63.78 33.50 10.48
CA ALA A 574 62.52 32.88 10.87
C ALA A 574 61.50 32.93 9.72
N LEU A 575 60.64 31.91 9.67
CA LEU A 575 59.48 31.83 8.78
C LEU A 575 58.31 31.21 9.55
N GLU A 576 57.16 31.85 9.46
CA GLU A 576 55.88 31.31 9.93
C GLU A 576 54.85 31.45 8.81
N SER A 577 54.11 30.39 8.54
CA SER A 577 53.13 30.32 7.45
C SER A 577 51.88 29.61 7.97
N ASP A 578 50.77 30.35 8.00
CA ASP A 578 49.43 29.84 8.31
C ASP A 578 48.60 29.88 7.02
N LYS A 579 48.12 28.71 6.57
CA LYS A 579 47.27 28.56 5.38
C LYS A 579 45.96 27.89 5.76
N ARG A 580 44.87 28.64 5.64
CA ARG A 580 43.51 28.16 5.86
C ARG A 580 42.72 28.18 4.55
N GLY A 581 42.04 27.09 4.23
CA GLY A 581 41.20 26.94 3.05
C GLY A 581 39.87 26.29 3.38
N LYS A 582 38.78 26.79 2.77
CA LYS A 582 37.46 26.17 2.86
C LYS A 582 36.84 26.12 1.46
N VAL A 583 36.59 24.91 0.97
CA VAL A 583 35.91 24.65 -0.32
C VAL A 583 34.53 24.07 -0.02
N VAL A 584 33.49 24.67 -0.60
CA VAL A 584 32.11 24.19 -0.50
C VAL A 584 31.60 23.95 -1.91
N SER A 585 31.15 22.73 -2.20
CA SER A 585 30.57 22.34 -3.48
C SER A 585 29.22 21.68 -3.27
N SER A 586 28.22 22.09 -4.06
CA SER A 586 26.85 21.57 -3.96
C SER A 586 26.31 21.11 -5.33
N PRO A 587 26.75 19.95 -5.87
CA PRO A 587 26.20 19.43 -7.11
C PRO A 587 24.75 18.95 -6.89
N ARG A 588 23.90 19.23 -7.87
CA ARG A 588 22.49 18.84 -7.88
C ARG A 588 22.13 18.14 -9.19
N VAL A 589 21.37 17.06 -9.10
CA VAL A 589 20.87 16.32 -10.27
C VAL A 589 19.39 16.02 -10.05
N THR A 590 18.56 16.20 -11.08
CA THR A 590 17.14 15.82 -11.04
C THR A 590 16.96 14.61 -11.94
N THR A 591 16.28 13.57 -11.44
CA THR A 591 15.99 12.35 -12.18
C THR A 591 14.55 11.91 -11.94
N ALA A 592 13.99 11.11 -12.84
CA ALA A 592 12.74 10.42 -12.59
C ALA A 592 12.96 9.29 -11.57
N ASN A 593 11.89 8.90 -10.86
CA ASN A 593 11.93 7.79 -9.92
C ASN A 593 12.41 6.51 -10.62
N GLN A 594 13.33 5.77 -9.98
CA GLN A 594 13.98 4.55 -10.51
C GLN A 594 14.81 4.74 -11.79
N GLN A 595 15.12 5.98 -12.19
CA GLN A 595 16.00 6.25 -13.33
C GLN A 595 17.39 6.69 -12.86
N LYS A 596 18.43 6.06 -13.43
CA LYS A 596 19.82 6.39 -13.12
C LYS A 596 20.19 7.72 -13.75
N ALA A 597 20.72 8.63 -12.95
CA ALA A 597 21.31 9.88 -13.42
C ALA A 597 22.75 10.02 -12.89
N SER A 598 23.61 10.64 -13.68
CA SER A 598 24.99 10.96 -13.31
C SER A 598 25.30 12.43 -13.59
N ILE A 599 26.10 13.02 -12.72
CA ILE A 599 26.66 14.36 -12.88
C ILE A 599 28.16 14.27 -12.61
N ALA A 600 28.97 14.83 -13.51
CA ALA A 600 30.42 14.89 -13.37
C ALA A 600 30.92 16.27 -13.79
N SER A 601 31.93 16.78 -13.10
CA SER A 601 32.59 18.04 -13.41
C SER A 601 34.09 17.86 -13.20
N GLY A 602 34.88 18.12 -14.22
CA GLY A 602 36.33 17.94 -14.18
C GLY A 602 36.93 17.92 -15.58
N THR A 603 38.22 17.58 -15.65
CA THR A 603 38.98 17.44 -16.90
C THR A 603 39.29 15.97 -17.14
N LYS A 604 39.18 15.52 -18.39
CA LYS A 604 39.66 14.20 -18.82
C LYS A 604 41.13 14.30 -19.19
N ILE A 605 42.00 13.53 -18.51
CA ILE A 605 43.44 13.53 -18.77
C ILE A 605 43.76 12.26 -19.56
N PRO A 606 44.24 12.37 -20.82
CA PRO A 606 44.56 11.20 -21.60
C PRO A 606 45.73 10.44 -20.97
N TYR A 607 45.62 9.11 -20.93
CA TYR A 607 46.71 8.23 -20.52
C TYR A 607 46.90 7.12 -21.55
N LEU A 608 48.15 6.70 -21.72
CA LEU A 608 48.51 5.60 -22.61
C LEU A 608 48.20 4.28 -21.89
N GLN A 609 47.38 3.45 -22.51
CA GLN A 609 47.05 2.11 -22.05
C GLN A 609 47.56 1.08 -23.08
N ALA A 610 48.19 0.01 -22.61
CA ALA A 610 48.53 -1.12 -23.47
C ALA A 610 47.24 -1.85 -23.87
N SER A 611 46.97 -1.94 -25.18
CA SER A 611 45.89 -2.76 -25.69
C SER A 611 46.27 -4.25 -25.67
N SER A 612 45.27 -5.13 -25.73
CA SER A 612 45.46 -6.59 -25.77
C SER A 612 46.30 -7.08 -26.97
N SER A 613 46.51 -6.25 -28.00
CA SER A 613 47.35 -6.55 -29.16
C SER A 613 48.78 -5.97 -29.07
N GLY A 614 49.16 -5.35 -27.95
CA GLY A 614 50.49 -4.75 -27.76
C GLY A 614 50.66 -3.34 -28.36
N ALA A 615 49.64 -2.81 -29.05
CA ALA A 615 49.60 -1.42 -29.50
C ALA A 615 49.23 -0.49 -28.33
N THR A 616 49.78 0.74 -28.31
CA THR A 616 49.37 1.79 -27.38
C THR A 616 48.02 2.39 -27.80
N ASN A 617 47.05 2.36 -26.90
CA ASN A 617 45.75 3.01 -27.05
C ASN A 617 45.68 4.22 -26.10
N ILE A 618 45.11 5.34 -26.55
CA ILE A 618 44.90 6.52 -25.71
C ILE A 618 43.50 6.40 -25.09
N SER A 619 43.42 6.32 -23.76
CA SER A 619 42.18 6.32 -22.99
C SER A 619 42.06 7.63 -22.19
N PHE A 620 40.85 7.95 -21.70
CA PHE A 620 40.50 9.22 -21.06
C PHE A 620 39.79 9.06 -19.73
#